data_AF-A0A433TKN2-F1
#
_entry.id   AF-A0A433TKN2-F1
#
_cell.length_a   1.000
_cell.length_b   1.000
_cell.length_c   1.000
_cell.angle_alpha   90.00
_cell.angle_beta   90.00
_cell.angle_gamma   90.00
#
_symmetry.space_group_name_H-M   'P 1'
#
loop_
_entity.id
_entity.type
_entity.pdbx_description
1 polymer ?
#
loop_
_entity_poly.entity_id
_entity_poly.type
_entity_poly.pdbx_seq_one_letter_code
_entity_poly.pdbx_strand_id
1 'polypeptide(L)'
;MSRQISKLSAVHRMCRKSLILPQTTNPLLSQHQRIHTSVTCMKKSKKDLSSEPYRFTTSNANMKSLADTTEVNEHQGPIVALSLFVFLAYFLYLREENDWDDQLNVTLFERVPSVEEPHLAQAIPRMKQRGEDTTEAETRLKELIQQRHARERASS
;
A
#
# COMPACT_ATOMS: atom_id res chain seq x y z
N MET A 1 44.79 0.69 -65.19
CA MET A 1 44.37 1.91 -65.92
C MET A 1 42.99 2.31 -65.44
N SER A 2 42.83 3.61 -65.11
CA SER A 2 41.63 4.47 -65.07
C SER A 2 40.28 3.87 -64.61
N ARG A 3 39.79 4.19 -63.41
CA ARG A 3 38.97 5.38 -63.05
C ARG A 3 37.76 5.61 -63.96
N GLN A 4 36.57 5.37 -63.40
CA GLN A 4 35.37 6.22 -63.63
C GLN A 4 34.58 6.29 -62.31
N ILE A 5 34.63 7.47 -61.70
CA ILE A 5 33.77 7.97 -60.63
C ILE A 5 32.81 8.94 -61.30
N SER A 6 31.50 8.78 -61.10
CA SER A 6 30.43 9.79 -61.13
C SER A 6 29.10 9.03 -61.20
N LYS A 7 28.05 9.31 -60.41
CA LYS A 7 27.43 10.62 -60.20
C LYS A 7 26.78 10.73 -58.82
N LEU A 8 26.75 11.99 -58.41
CA LEU A 8 26.25 12.61 -57.20
C LEU A 8 24.72 12.83 -57.28
N SER A 9 24.07 12.83 -56.11
CA SER A 9 22.85 13.57 -55.70
C SER A 9 21.49 13.33 -56.38
N ALA A 10 20.53 12.86 -55.58
CA ALA A 10 19.15 13.35 -55.50
C ALA A 10 18.60 12.97 -54.10
N VAL A 11 18.77 13.83 -53.08
CA VAL A 11 17.80 14.86 -52.66
C VAL A 11 16.39 14.30 -52.42
N HIS A 12 16.13 14.10 -51.13
CA HIS A 12 14.90 14.50 -50.43
C HIS A 12 13.59 13.78 -50.79
N ARG A 13 13.24 12.78 -49.96
CA ARG A 13 11.84 12.58 -49.57
C ARG A 13 11.74 12.42 -48.06
N MET A 14 11.58 13.57 -47.40
CA MET A 14 10.96 13.66 -46.08
C MET A 14 9.61 12.94 -46.12
N CYS A 15 9.49 11.81 -45.42
CA CYS A 15 8.18 11.27 -45.07
C CYS A 15 7.75 11.94 -43.76
N ARG A 16 6.84 12.89 -43.88
CA ARG A 16 6.19 13.62 -42.78
C ARG A 16 5.62 12.61 -41.77
N LYS A 17 6.08 12.72 -40.52
CA LYS A 17 5.35 12.23 -39.34
C LYS A 17 4.04 13.01 -39.25
N SER A 18 2.93 12.42 -39.69
CA SER A 18 1.60 12.86 -39.30
C SER A 18 1.25 12.22 -37.97
N LEU A 19 1.29 13.04 -36.92
CA LEU A 19 0.60 12.82 -35.66
C LEU A 19 -0.87 12.53 -35.95
N ILE A 20 -1.33 11.32 -35.65
CA ILE A 20 -2.75 11.02 -35.48
C ILE A 20 -2.88 10.30 -34.14
N LEU A 21 -3.35 11.06 -33.14
CA LEU A 21 -3.88 10.53 -31.89
C LEU A 21 -5.09 9.64 -32.20
N PRO A 22 -5.12 8.36 -31.81
CA PRO A 22 -6.38 7.63 -31.78
C PRO A 22 -7.20 8.12 -30.58
N GLN A 23 -8.32 8.77 -30.87
CA GLN A 23 -9.34 9.10 -29.89
C GLN A 23 -9.89 7.83 -29.27
N THR A 24 -9.98 7.86 -27.94
CA THR A 24 -10.57 6.82 -27.10
C THR A 24 -12.08 6.80 -27.32
N THR A 25 -12.57 5.95 -28.21
CA THR A 25 -14.00 5.63 -28.26
C THR A 25 -14.24 4.36 -27.47
N ASN A 26 -14.75 4.50 -26.25
CA ASN A 26 -15.29 3.39 -25.47
C ASN A 26 -16.41 2.72 -26.28
N PRO A 27 -16.32 1.44 -26.69
CA PRO A 27 -17.50 0.72 -27.14
C PRO A 27 -18.29 0.33 -25.89
N LEU A 28 -19.20 1.23 -25.53
CA LEU A 28 -20.30 0.96 -24.61
C LEU A 28 -21.06 -0.28 -25.11
N LEU A 29 -21.12 -1.29 -24.24
CA LEU A 29 -22.03 -2.44 -24.24
C LEU A 29 -22.82 -2.69 -25.53
N SER A 30 -22.32 -3.62 -26.34
CA SER A 30 -23.19 -4.49 -27.14
C SER A 30 -22.63 -5.91 -27.11
N GLN A 31 -22.58 -6.49 -25.92
CA GLN A 31 -22.46 -7.93 -25.79
C GLN A 31 -23.82 -8.54 -26.13
N HIS A 32 -23.99 -8.91 -27.40
CA HIS A 32 -24.98 -9.91 -27.77
C HIS A 32 -24.68 -11.18 -26.96
N GLN A 33 -25.56 -11.51 -26.01
CA GLN A 33 -25.60 -12.85 -25.44
C GLN A 33 -26.05 -13.82 -26.54
N ARG A 34 -25.07 -14.37 -27.27
CA ARG A 34 -25.33 -15.53 -28.13
C ARG A 34 -25.56 -16.72 -27.22
N ILE A 35 -26.83 -17.01 -26.94
CA ILE A 35 -27.24 -18.26 -26.33
C ILE A 35 -26.92 -19.36 -27.33
N HIS A 36 -25.80 -20.04 -27.15
CA HIS A 36 -25.45 -21.24 -27.90
C HIS A 36 -26.33 -22.40 -27.43
N THR A 37 -27.44 -22.67 -28.12
CA THR A 37 -28.16 -23.95 -28.03
C THR A 37 -27.55 -24.95 -29.01
N SER A 38 -26.27 -25.28 -28.85
CA SER A 38 -25.69 -26.44 -29.52
C SER A 38 -25.89 -27.68 -28.65
N VAL A 39 -27.06 -28.31 -28.76
CA VAL A 39 -27.25 -29.69 -28.32
C VAL A 39 -26.55 -30.63 -29.32
N THR A 40 -25.23 -30.65 -29.28
CA THR A 40 -24.47 -31.74 -29.91
C THR A 40 -24.28 -32.83 -28.85
N CYS A 41 -25.31 -33.67 -28.70
CA CYS A 41 -25.26 -34.88 -27.91
C CYS A 41 -24.15 -35.79 -28.50
N MET A 42 -23.04 -35.92 -27.78
CA MET A 42 -21.96 -36.83 -28.14
C MET A 42 -22.50 -38.27 -28.24
N LYS A 43 -22.15 -38.99 -29.31
CA LYS A 43 -22.46 -40.42 -29.45
C LYS A 43 -21.84 -41.18 -28.27
N LYS A 44 -22.69 -41.74 -27.43
CA LYS A 44 -22.35 -42.60 -26.30
C LYS A 44 -21.64 -43.86 -26.84
N SER A 45 -20.32 -43.95 -26.69
CA SER A 45 -19.63 -45.24 -26.86
C SER A 45 -20.13 -46.18 -25.77
N LYS A 46 -20.72 -47.31 -26.16
CA LYS A 46 -21.18 -48.36 -25.24
C LYS A 46 -19.97 -49.00 -24.54
N LYS A 47 -19.55 -48.39 -23.42
CA LYS A 47 -18.85 -49.09 -22.34
C LYS A 47 -19.83 -49.12 -21.18
N ASP A 48 -20.05 -50.31 -20.66
CA ASP A 48 -21.12 -50.62 -19.71
C ASP A 48 -21.18 -49.61 -18.56
N LEU A 49 -22.38 -49.08 -18.32
CA LEU A 49 -22.67 -48.23 -17.17
C LEU A 49 -22.66 -49.12 -15.93
N SER A 50 -21.47 -49.40 -15.39
CA SER A 50 -21.33 -50.03 -14.09
C SER A 50 -22.01 -49.15 -13.04
N SER A 51 -22.78 -49.76 -12.13
CA SER A 51 -23.51 -49.04 -11.07
C SER A 51 -22.60 -48.51 -9.96
N GLU A 52 -21.30 -48.76 -10.02
CA GLU A 52 -20.35 -48.24 -9.06
C GLU A 52 -20.09 -46.74 -9.28
N PRO A 53 -19.93 -45.94 -8.22
CA PRO A 53 -19.58 -44.53 -8.35
C PRO A 53 -18.32 -44.31 -9.21
N TYR A 54 -18.47 -43.49 -10.24
CA TYR A 54 -17.41 -43.20 -11.20
C TYR A 54 -16.27 -42.38 -10.55
N ARG A 55 -15.07 -42.95 -10.50
CA ARG A 55 -13.91 -42.30 -9.86
C ARG A 55 -13.35 -41.16 -10.72
N PHE A 56 -13.42 -39.95 -10.18
CA PHE A 56 -12.96 -38.73 -10.85
C PHE A 56 -11.46 -38.74 -11.18
N THR A 57 -10.59 -39.10 -10.23
CA THR A 57 -9.12 -39.04 -10.39
C THR A 57 -8.58 -39.89 -11.55
N THR A 58 -9.25 -40.99 -11.87
CA THR A 58 -8.89 -41.91 -12.96
C THR A 58 -9.68 -41.65 -14.24
N SER A 59 -10.62 -40.70 -14.22
CA SER A 59 -11.48 -40.41 -15.36
C SER A 59 -10.81 -39.50 -16.37
N ASN A 60 -11.29 -39.55 -17.62
CA ASN A 60 -10.95 -38.58 -18.66
C ASN A 60 -11.41 -37.15 -18.34
N ALA A 61 -12.24 -36.96 -17.30
CA ALA A 61 -12.63 -35.63 -16.82
C ALA A 61 -11.59 -35.03 -15.85
N ASN A 62 -10.64 -35.83 -15.35
CA ASN A 62 -9.48 -35.32 -14.60
C ASN A 62 -8.45 -34.76 -15.58
N MET A 63 -8.74 -33.58 -16.12
CA MET A 63 -7.75 -32.80 -16.83
C MET A 63 -6.73 -32.30 -15.80
N LYS A 64 -5.45 -32.66 -15.99
CA LYS A 64 -4.36 -32.08 -15.19
C LYS A 64 -4.47 -30.56 -15.29
N SER A 65 -4.42 -29.89 -14.13
CA SER A 65 -4.45 -28.42 -14.04
C SER A 65 -3.63 -27.83 -15.17
N LEU A 66 -4.20 -26.85 -15.88
CA LEU A 66 -3.52 -26.12 -16.95
C LEU A 66 -2.08 -25.82 -16.51
N ALA A 67 -1.11 -26.15 -17.37
CA ALA A 67 0.27 -25.75 -17.13
C ALA A 67 0.27 -24.24 -16.85
N ASP A 68 0.93 -23.84 -15.77
CA ASP A 68 1.01 -22.45 -15.37
C ASP A 68 1.69 -21.67 -16.51
N THR A 69 0.89 -20.94 -17.29
CA THR A 69 1.38 -20.11 -18.41
C THR A 69 1.86 -18.75 -17.94
N THR A 70 2.07 -18.56 -16.63
CA THR A 70 2.57 -17.30 -16.11
C THR A 70 4.04 -17.20 -16.50
N GLU A 71 4.33 -16.49 -17.59
CA GLU A 71 5.67 -15.98 -17.88
C GLU A 71 6.04 -15.01 -16.75
N VAL A 72 6.61 -15.55 -15.67
CA VAL A 72 7.06 -14.75 -14.53
C VAL A 72 8.27 -13.97 -15.00
N ASN A 73 8.11 -12.65 -15.12
CA ASN A 73 9.22 -11.76 -15.45
C ASN A 73 10.19 -11.73 -14.27
N GLU A 74 11.39 -12.30 -14.47
CA GLU A 74 12.45 -12.41 -13.47
C GLU A 74 12.87 -11.05 -12.86
N HIS A 75 12.61 -9.95 -13.58
CA HIS A 75 12.94 -8.61 -13.13
C HIS A 75 11.88 -7.99 -12.21
N GLN A 76 10.67 -8.55 -12.14
CA GLN A 76 9.57 -7.99 -11.32
C GLN A 76 9.93 -7.95 -9.83
N GLY A 77 10.49 -9.04 -9.30
CA GLY A 77 10.88 -9.14 -7.89
C GLY A 77 11.97 -8.12 -7.50
N PRO A 78 13.12 -8.09 -8.20
CA PRO A 78 14.18 -7.14 -7.93
C PRO A 78 13.76 -5.67 -8.03
N ILE A 79 12.91 -5.32 -9.01
CA ILE A 79 12.44 -3.93 -9.20
C ILE A 79 11.57 -3.48 -8.02
N VAL A 80 10.65 -4.35 -7.57
CA VAL A 80 9.80 -4.06 -6.41
C VAL A 80 10.62 -4.04 -5.12
N ALA A 81 11.59 -4.94 -4.97
CA ALA A 81 12.50 -4.92 -3.82
C ALA A 81 13.34 -3.63 -3.78
N LEU A 82 13.83 -3.16 -4.93
CA LEU A 82 14.60 -1.92 -5.02
C LEU A 82 13.76 -0.70 -4.70
N SER A 83 12.51 -0.62 -5.18
CA SER A 83 11.63 0.52 -4.87
C SER A 83 11.29 0.59 -3.38
N LEU A 84 11.00 -0.55 -2.77
CA LEU A 84 10.80 -0.66 -1.33
C LEU A 84 12.07 -0.33 -0.55
N PHE A 85 13.23 -0.77 -1.02
CA PHE A 85 14.51 -0.46 -0.38
C PHE A 85 14.82 1.03 -0.40
N VAL A 86 14.63 1.71 -1.52
CA VAL A 86 14.83 3.17 -1.62
C VAL A 86 13.84 3.91 -0.72
N PHE A 87 12.59 3.47 -0.68
CA PHE A 87 11.59 4.03 0.23
C PHE A 87 11.99 3.82 1.70
N LEU A 88 12.40 2.62 2.08
CA LEU A 88 12.89 2.35 3.44
C LEU A 88 14.14 3.15 3.77
N ALA A 89 15.12 3.21 2.87
CA ALA A 89 16.33 4.00 3.08
C ALA A 89 16.00 5.48 3.27
N TYR A 90 15.00 6.01 2.57
CA TYR A 90 14.50 7.35 2.80
C TYR A 90 13.90 7.52 4.21
N PHE A 91 13.05 6.58 4.65
CA PHE A 91 12.40 6.64 5.97
C PHE A 91 13.32 6.35 7.15
N LEU A 92 14.33 5.50 6.96
CA LEU A 92 15.21 5.04 8.02
C LEU A 92 16.49 5.87 8.11
N TYR A 93 16.97 6.45 7.01
CA TYR A 93 18.27 7.13 7.00
C TYR A 93 18.16 8.62 6.66
N LEU A 94 17.50 8.96 5.55
CA LEU A 94 17.36 10.37 5.15
C LEU A 94 16.36 11.14 6.01
N ARG A 95 15.38 10.44 6.60
CA ARG A 95 14.45 11.02 7.56
C ARG A 95 15.04 11.08 8.96
N GLU A 96 16.13 10.37 9.29
CA GLU A 96 16.68 10.31 10.67
C GLU A 96 17.52 11.52 11.11
N GLU A 97 17.69 12.56 10.28
CA GLU A 97 17.94 13.93 10.78
C GLU A 97 16.62 14.69 11.08
N ASN A 98 15.52 13.98 11.39
CA ASN A 98 14.30 14.66 11.82
C ASN A 98 14.45 15.14 13.27
N ASP A 99 14.51 16.45 13.40
CA ASP A 99 14.26 17.34 14.56
C ASP A 99 12.96 17.03 15.38
N TRP A 100 12.26 15.94 15.06
CA TRP A 100 11.02 15.48 15.68
C TRP A 100 11.25 14.42 16.75
N ASP A 101 12.35 13.66 16.69
CA ASP A 101 12.65 12.66 17.74
C ASP A 101 13.01 13.36 19.06
N ASP A 102 13.76 14.46 18.99
CA ASP A 102 14.03 15.30 20.16
C ASP A 102 12.76 15.91 20.77
N GLN A 103 11.75 16.20 19.94
CA GLN A 103 10.44 16.68 20.43
C GLN A 103 9.59 15.60 21.12
N LEU A 104 9.93 14.32 20.96
CA LEU A 104 9.30 13.20 21.67
C LEU A 104 9.93 12.94 23.04
N ASN A 105 11.18 13.37 23.26
CA ASN A 105 11.86 13.27 24.56
C ASN A 105 11.38 14.30 25.59
N VAL A 106 10.65 15.34 25.16
CA VAL A 106 10.06 16.35 26.06
C VAL A 106 8.87 15.74 26.80
N THR A 107 8.82 15.92 28.13
CA THR A 107 7.71 15.37 28.92
C THR A 107 6.37 15.99 28.50
N LEU A 108 5.29 15.20 28.55
CA LEU A 108 3.96 15.66 28.16
C LEU A 108 3.52 16.94 28.91
N PHE A 109 3.93 17.03 30.18
CA PHE A 109 3.63 18.15 31.07
C PHE A 109 4.39 19.42 30.69
N GLU A 110 5.59 19.33 30.13
CA GLU A 110 6.32 20.49 29.61
C GLU A 110 5.65 21.06 28.35
N ARG A 111 5.12 20.18 27.48
CA ARG A 111 4.45 20.60 26.25
C ARG A 111 3.07 21.21 26.50
N VAL A 112 2.32 20.65 27.47
CA VAL A 112 0.98 21.11 27.82
C VAL A 112 0.86 21.24 29.35
N PRO A 113 1.30 22.38 29.92
CA PRO A 113 1.37 22.56 31.38
C PRO A 113 -0.01 22.61 32.06
N SER A 114 -1.10 22.80 31.30
CA SER A 114 -2.46 22.81 31.83
C SER A 114 -3.01 21.43 32.18
N VAL A 115 -2.35 20.35 31.74
CA VAL A 115 -2.83 18.97 31.91
C VAL A 115 -2.34 18.34 33.22
N GLU A 116 -1.26 18.85 33.80
CA GLU A 116 -0.65 18.28 35.00
C GLU A 116 -1.56 18.40 36.24
N GLU A 117 -2.16 19.57 36.46
CA GLU A 117 -3.07 19.85 37.58
C GLU A 117 -4.26 18.86 37.66
N PRO A 118 -5.10 18.71 36.62
CA PRO A 118 -6.23 17.78 36.68
C PRO A 118 -5.79 16.31 36.76
N HIS A 119 -4.62 15.97 36.21
CA HIS A 119 -4.07 14.62 36.31
C HIS A 119 -3.72 14.27 37.77
N LEU A 120 -2.97 15.15 38.45
CA LEU A 120 -2.61 14.98 39.86
C LEU A 120 -3.84 14.98 40.77
N ALA A 121 -4.81 15.87 40.52
CA ALA A 121 -6.05 15.94 41.29
C ALA A 121 -6.87 14.63 41.25
N GLN A 122 -6.84 13.91 40.12
CA GLN A 122 -7.49 12.60 39.98
C GLN A 122 -6.63 11.43 40.47
N ALA A 123 -5.31 11.54 40.36
CA ALA A 123 -4.37 10.48 40.75
C ALA A 123 -4.26 10.35 42.28
N ILE A 124 -4.12 11.46 43.01
CA ILE A 124 -3.96 11.48 44.48
C ILE A 124 -5.02 10.65 45.23
N PRO A 125 -6.34 10.78 44.98
CA PRO A 125 -7.32 9.97 45.70
C PRO A 125 -7.19 8.47 45.39
N ARG A 126 -6.77 8.10 44.18
CA ARG A 126 -6.53 6.69 43.80
C ARG A 126 -5.26 6.14 44.47
N MET A 127 -4.20 6.94 44.54
CA MET A 127 -2.95 6.59 45.23
C MET A 127 -3.17 6.41 46.73
N LYS A 128 -3.95 7.30 47.36
CA LYS A 128 -4.35 7.19 48.77
C LYS A 128 -5.13 5.92 49.06
N GLN A 129 -6.05 5.53 48.17
CA GLN A 129 -6.79 4.26 48.29
C GLN A 129 -5.88 3.03 48.19
N ARG A 130 -4.77 3.15 47.46
CA ARG A 130 -3.76 2.09 47.29
C ARG A 130 -2.72 2.06 48.41
N GLY A 131 -2.69 3.08 49.27
CA GLY A 131 -1.72 3.21 50.36
C GLY A 131 -0.33 3.66 49.90
N GLU A 132 -0.24 4.33 48.75
CA GLU A 132 1.02 4.89 48.23
C GLU A 132 1.30 6.26 48.87
N ASP A 133 2.59 6.59 49.03
CA ASP A 133 3.00 7.91 49.52
C ASP A 133 2.61 9.01 48.52
N THR A 134 1.80 9.96 48.98
CA THR A 134 1.23 11.04 48.15
C THR A 134 1.80 12.42 48.45
N THR A 135 2.78 12.51 49.35
CA THR A 135 3.36 13.76 49.86
C THR A 135 3.97 14.62 48.75
N GLU A 136 4.70 14.01 47.83
CA GLU A 136 5.32 14.69 46.68
C GLU A 136 4.26 15.22 45.70
N ALA A 137 3.30 14.36 45.32
CA ALA A 137 2.21 14.70 44.41
C ALA A 137 1.33 15.84 44.94
N GLU A 138 1.03 15.86 46.23
CA GLU A 138 0.28 16.94 46.87
C GLU A 138 1.04 18.26 46.91
N THR A 139 2.36 18.19 47.14
CA THR A 139 3.21 19.38 47.17
C THR A 139 3.26 20.03 45.79
N ARG A 140 3.47 19.22 44.75
CA ARG A 140 3.48 19.70 43.36
C ARG A 140 2.11 20.24 42.92
N LEU A 141 1.02 19.62 43.33
CA LEU A 141 -0.33 20.14 43.06
C LEU A 141 -0.54 21.53 43.69
N LYS A 142 -0.07 21.75 44.93
CA LYS A 142 -0.16 23.05 45.60
C LYS A 142 0.64 24.13 44.85
N GLU A 143 1.84 23.79 44.37
CA GLU A 143 2.66 24.72 43.58
C GLU A 143 1.96 25.15 42.28
N LEU A 144 1.35 24.20 41.56
CA LEU A 144 0.63 24.48 40.32
C LEU A 144 -0.58 25.41 40.54
N ILE A 145 -1.35 25.17 41.61
CA ILE A 145 -2.50 26.02 41.99
C ILE A 145 -2.03 27.43 42.36
N GLN A 146 -0.93 27.56 43.10
CA GLN A 146 -0.35 28.87 43.45
C GLN A 146 0.10 29.63 42.21
N GLN A 147 0.77 28.96 41.26
CA GLN A 147 1.19 29.55 40.00
C GLN A 147 -0.01 30.03 39.18
N ARG A 148 -1.09 29.25 39.11
CA ARG A 148 -2.33 29.64 38.43
C ARG A 148 -2.95 30.90 39.02
N HIS A 149 -3.14 30.94 40.34
CA HIS A 149 -3.70 32.12 41.01
C HIS A 149 -2.80 33.36 40.87
N ALA A 150 -1.48 33.19 40.87
CA ALA A 150 -0.55 34.30 40.62
C ALA A 150 -0.70 34.85 39.20
N ARG A 151 -0.85 33.97 38.20
CA ARG A 151 -1.11 34.37 36.80
C ARG A 151 -2.45 35.11 36.66
N GLU A 152 -3.52 34.59 37.27
CA GLU A 152 -4.86 35.22 37.25
C GLU A 152 -4.84 36.63 37.87
N ARG A 153 -4.14 36.80 39.00
CA ARG A 153 -3.96 38.11 39.66
C ARG A 153 -3.10 39.08 38.85
N ALA A 154 -2.10 38.59 38.12
CA ALA A 154 -1.25 39.43 37.27
C ALA A 154 -1.95 39.86 35.97
N SER A 155 -2.97 39.10 35.52
CA SER A 155 -3.80 39.43 34.35
C SER A 155 -5.03 40.30 34.65
N SER A 156 -5.31 40.54 35.94
CA SER A 156 -6.43 41.37 36.41
C SER A 156 -5.98 42.81 36.68
#